data_AF-A0AAN4ZNA7-F1
#
_entry.id   AF-A0AAN4ZNA7-F1
#
_cell.length_a   1.000
_cell.length_b   1.000
_cell.length_c   1.000
_cell.angle_alpha   90.00
_cell.angle_beta   90.00
_cell.angle_gamma   90.00
#
_symmetry.space_group_name_H-M   'P 1'
#
loop_
_entity.id
_entity.type
_entity.pdbx_description
1 polymer ?
#
loop_
_entity_poly.entity_id
_entity_poly.type
_entity_poly.pdbx_seq_one_letter_code
_entity_poly.pdbx_strand_id
1 'polypeptide(L)'
;VKMQRDDYADPDSGHPTPRDEFNPEEATTSTPISFRRRPSGIRPNSSMSDLFSTRESPRPSNSHSSDYIIVNSVIELTRKNQRMEEELDQIRNQSMMSEQELETSKARIAELEEQARYFTWAGPTFDLRSDGIKEEATSSIFNGDEKWREQEEKWMEGREEMKKKEEMEEKLKEELDNERRRVDEMKEWQLKCERMEAEKEENEIKMRSDVESIEELLKEKEEEIEMLKEKLREWDRDSFSDSASIRAAEREVKERRRTIHDETMNEEEVEEANRRMMIDNMRRRNKELEEEVKKREKEMEELRVSTEEEKKKIRERMEEGKEDVMKRANSFVERNKAIVKEKEEEMNEEMRRMEKEMEDVKEELKR
;
A
#
# COMPACT_ATOMS: atom_id res chain seq x y z
N VAL A 1 14.25 -44.34 -48.53
CA VAL A 1 12.92 -44.37 -47.87
C VAL A 1 12.58 -42.91 -47.55
N LYS A 2 11.86 -42.20 -48.44
CA LYS A 2 10.40 -41.88 -48.36
C LYS A 2 10.00 -41.46 -46.92
N MET A 3 9.88 -40.15 -46.66
CA MET A 3 8.67 -39.29 -46.78
C MET A 3 7.72 -39.39 -45.57
N GLN A 4 7.22 -38.20 -45.14
CA GLN A 4 6.20 -37.81 -44.13
C GLN A 4 6.88 -36.96 -43.02
N ARG A 5 6.78 -35.63 -42.94
CA ARG A 5 5.70 -34.63 -43.20
C ARG A 5 4.45 -34.85 -42.35
N ASP A 6 3.95 -33.71 -41.84
CA ASP A 6 2.66 -33.42 -41.21
C ASP A 6 2.69 -33.54 -39.66
N ASP A 7 2.23 -32.59 -38.83
CA ASP A 7 1.44 -31.38 -39.07
C ASP A 7 1.60 -30.35 -37.94
N TYR A 8 1.42 -29.09 -38.35
CA TYR A 8 1.13 -27.91 -37.54
C TYR A 8 -0.17 -28.11 -36.74
N ALA A 9 -0.16 -27.72 -35.46
CA ALA A 9 -1.37 -27.39 -34.72
C ALA A 9 -1.12 -26.11 -33.91
N ASP A 10 -1.55 -25.02 -34.50
CA ASP A 10 -1.80 -23.71 -33.91
C ASP A 10 -3.15 -23.75 -33.17
N PRO A 11 -3.24 -23.30 -31.92
CA PRO A 11 -4.51 -22.87 -31.39
C PRO A 11 -4.46 -21.40 -30.97
N ASP A 12 -5.14 -20.61 -31.80
CA ASP A 12 -6.14 -19.63 -31.40
C ASP A 12 -5.64 -18.35 -30.73
N SER A 13 -5.33 -17.41 -31.62
CA SER A 13 -5.34 -15.96 -31.41
C SER A 13 -6.72 -15.47 -30.92
N GLY A 14 -6.95 -15.54 -29.62
CA GLY A 14 -8.02 -14.80 -28.95
C GLY A 14 -7.68 -13.32 -28.84
N HIS A 15 -8.15 -12.51 -29.78
CA HIS A 15 -8.24 -11.06 -29.62
C HIS A 15 -9.22 -10.73 -28.48
N PRO A 16 -8.84 -9.94 -27.46
CA PRO A 16 -9.82 -9.21 -26.68
C PRO A 16 -10.17 -7.91 -27.42
N THR A 17 -11.40 -7.82 -27.91
CA THR A 17 -12.02 -6.56 -28.30
C THR A 17 -12.14 -5.63 -27.09
N PRO A 18 -11.87 -4.32 -27.22
CA PRO A 18 -12.09 -3.36 -26.16
C PRO A 18 -13.51 -2.79 -26.25
N ARG A 19 -14.36 -3.11 -25.28
CA ARG A 19 -15.51 -2.31 -24.83
C ARG A 19 -16.31 -3.08 -23.79
N ASP A 20 -16.17 -2.67 -22.53
CA ASP A 20 -17.33 -2.43 -21.69
C ASP A 20 -17.02 -1.17 -20.88
N GLU A 21 -17.84 -0.16 -21.13
CA GLU A 21 -17.83 1.12 -20.47
C GLU A 21 -18.21 0.89 -19.00
N PHE A 22 -17.29 1.21 -18.10
CA PHE A 22 -17.57 1.26 -16.68
C PHE A 22 -18.60 2.36 -16.44
N ASN A 23 -19.85 1.98 -16.18
CA ASN A 23 -20.93 2.89 -15.85
C ASN A 23 -20.99 3.07 -14.32
N PRO A 24 -20.61 4.22 -13.76
CA PRO A 24 -20.55 4.42 -12.31
C PRO A 24 -21.94 4.62 -11.65
N GLU A 25 -23.04 4.58 -12.41
CA GLU A 25 -24.39 4.86 -11.88
C GLU A 25 -25.21 3.63 -11.42
N GLU A 26 -24.73 2.39 -11.58
CA GLU A 26 -25.49 1.19 -11.20
C GLU A 26 -25.13 0.56 -9.84
N ALA A 27 -24.19 1.15 -9.08
CA ALA A 27 -23.82 0.66 -7.75
C ALA A 27 -24.69 1.23 -6.62
N THR A 28 -26.02 1.14 -6.72
CA THR A 28 -26.93 1.47 -5.61
C THR A 28 -28.10 0.50 -5.50
N THR A 29 -27.86 -0.73 -5.04
CA THR A 29 -28.93 -1.51 -4.41
C THR A 29 -28.37 -2.30 -3.22
N SER A 30 -28.45 -1.66 -2.04
CA SER A 30 -28.33 -2.34 -0.75
C SER A 30 -29.46 -3.36 -0.62
N THR A 31 -29.13 -4.65 -0.70
CA THR A 31 -30.01 -5.72 -0.21
C THR A 31 -30.00 -5.71 1.32
N PRO A 32 -31.12 -5.47 2.01
CA PRO A 32 -31.17 -5.56 3.46
C PRO A 32 -31.22 -7.03 3.89
N ILE A 33 -30.24 -7.43 4.70
CA ILE A 33 -30.24 -8.73 5.38
C ILE A 33 -31.41 -8.75 6.36
N SER A 34 -32.39 -9.60 6.08
CA SER A 34 -33.57 -9.78 6.92
C SER A 34 -33.18 -10.40 8.26
N PHE A 35 -33.41 -9.67 9.35
CA PHE A 35 -33.41 -10.19 10.72
C PHE A 35 -34.48 -11.29 10.86
N ARG A 36 -34.07 -12.57 10.76
CA ARG A 36 -34.89 -13.67 11.28
C ARG A 36 -34.76 -13.71 12.80
N ARG A 37 -35.71 -13.04 13.45
CA ARG A 37 -36.16 -13.37 14.81
C ARG A 37 -36.48 -14.87 14.87
N ARG A 38 -35.74 -15.65 15.66
CA ARG A 38 -36.22 -16.96 16.12
C ARG A 38 -37.09 -16.75 17.37
N PRO A 39 -38.31 -17.31 17.39
CA PRO A 39 -39.21 -17.14 18.51
C PRO A 39 -38.85 -18.08 19.66
N SER A 40 -39.02 -17.56 20.86
CA SER A 40 -39.16 -18.25 22.13
C SER A 40 -40.27 -19.31 22.05
N GLY A 41 -39.87 -20.58 22.11
CA GLY A 41 -40.77 -21.72 22.23
C GLY A 41 -40.87 -22.20 23.67
N ILE A 42 -41.66 -21.51 24.47
CA ILE A 42 -42.16 -22.04 25.75
C ILE A 42 -43.16 -23.16 25.42
N ARG A 43 -42.94 -24.37 25.93
CA ARG A 43 -43.99 -25.39 26.07
C ARG A 43 -44.11 -25.82 27.54
N PRO A 44 -45.30 -25.76 28.14
CA PRO A 44 -45.55 -26.29 29.47
C PRO A 44 -45.99 -27.76 29.43
N ASN A 45 -45.57 -28.49 30.48
CA ASN A 45 -46.16 -29.64 31.17
C ASN A 45 -46.91 -30.75 30.39
N SER A 46 -46.46 -32.01 30.56
CA SER A 46 -47.32 -33.08 31.08
C SER A 46 -46.54 -34.34 31.53
N SER A 47 -46.78 -34.73 32.80
CA SER A 47 -46.85 -36.08 33.42
C SER A 47 -45.71 -37.09 33.22
N MET A 48 -44.98 -37.48 34.29
CA MET A 48 -45.18 -38.74 35.06
C MET A 48 -45.82 -39.86 34.22
N SER A 49 -45.21 -41.03 33.99
CA SER A 49 -44.56 -41.96 34.94
C SER A 49 -43.87 -43.09 34.16
N ASP A 50 -43.15 -43.95 34.89
CA ASP A 50 -42.60 -45.28 34.51
C ASP A 50 -41.12 -45.29 34.13
N LEU A 51 -40.20 -45.47 35.09
CA LEU A 51 -39.78 -46.77 35.66
C LEU A 51 -39.37 -47.77 34.58
N PHE A 52 -38.15 -47.68 34.07
CA PHE A 52 -37.20 -48.80 34.01
C PHE A 52 -35.80 -48.25 33.72
N SER A 53 -34.93 -48.45 34.70
CA SER A 53 -33.51 -48.12 34.67
C SER A 53 -32.77 -49.14 33.80
N THR A 54 -32.27 -48.72 32.64
CA THR A 54 -31.06 -49.27 32.05
C THR A 54 -29.98 -48.21 32.11
N ARG A 55 -28.97 -48.55 32.88
CA ARG A 55 -27.77 -47.79 33.23
C ARG A 55 -26.97 -47.41 31.98
N GLU A 56 -27.28 -46.27 31.37
CA GLU A 56 -26.37 -45.59 30.47
C GLU A 56 -25.34 -44.82 31.31
N SER A 57 -24.08 -45.22 31.21
CA SER A 57 -22.95 -44.48 31.75
C SER A 57 -22.95 -43.04 31.19
N PRO A 58 -22.69 -42.01 32.03
CA PRO A 58 -22.46 -40.68 31.51
C PRO A 58 -21.16 -40.72 30.69
N ARG A 59 -21.29 -40.60 29.36
CA ARG A 59 -20.13 -40.27 28.52
C ARG A 59 -19.64 -38.89 28.97
N PRO A 60 -18.35 -38.71 29.29
CA PRO A 60 -17.82 -37.37 29.50
C PRO A 60 -17.98 -36.63 28.17
N SER A 61 -18.81 -35.59 28.18
CA SER A 61 -18.92 -34.65 27.09
C SER A 61 -17.53 -34.05 26.83
N ASN A 62 -17.07 -34.09 25.58
CA ASN A 62 -15.86 -33.44 25.05
C ASN A 62 -15.90 -31.90 25.23
N SER A 63 -16.01 -31.38 26.45
CA SER A 63 -15.96 -29.93 26.73
C SER A 63 -14.54 -29.40 26.63
N HIS A 64 -13.53 -30.24 26.85
CA HIS A 64 -12.12 -29.85 26.77
C HIS A 64 -11.70 -29.36 25.38
N SER A 65 -12.39 -29.75 24.31
CA SER A 65 -12.10 -29.24 22.96
C SER A 65 -12.34 -27.73 22.82
N SER A 66 -13.28 -27.17 23.57
CA SER A 66 -13.65 -25.75 23.44
C SER A 66 -12.64 -24.86 24.16
N ASP A 67 -12.17 -25.29 25.32
CA ASP A 67 -11.29 -24.49 26.19
C ASP A 67 -9.90 -24.32 25.58
N TYR A 68 -9.37 -25.36 24.91
CA TYR A 68 -8.11 -25.28 24.15
C TYR A 68 -8.18 -24.32 22.96
N ILE A 69 -9.35 -24.12 22.36
CA ILE A 69 -9.54 -23.19 21.23
C ILE A 69 -9.42 -21.74 21.73
N ILE A 70 -9.99 -21.43 22.90
CA ILE A 70 -9.95 -20.08 23.47
C ILE A 70 -8.52 -19.72 23.88
N VAL A 71 -7.82 -20.62 24.58
CA VAL A 71 -6.43 -20.39 24.99
C VAL A 71 -5.48 -20.21 23.78
N ASN A 72 -5.64 -21.03 22.74
CA ASN A 72 -4.86 -20.85 21.51
C ASN A 72 -5.19 -19.54 20.79
N SER A 73 -6.47 -19.12 20.74
CA SER A 73 -6.89 -17.82 20.21
C SER A 73 -6.18 -16.67 20.92
N VAL A 74 -6.11 -16.69 22.26
CA VAL A 74 -5.41 -15.67 23.06
C VAL A 74 -3.91 -15.65 22.76
N ILE A 75 -3.26 -16.81 22.67
CA ILE A 75 -1.82 -16.88 22.35
C ILE A 75 -1.53 -16.33 20.95
N GLU A 76 -2.36 -16.66 19.97
CA GLU A 76 -2.22 -16.14 18.60
C GLU A 76 -2.47 -14.64 18.52
N LEU A 77 -3.52 -14.13 19.17
CA LEU A 77 -3.82 -12.71 19.26
C LEU A 77 -2.70 -11.93 19.96
N THR A 78 -2.11 -12.49 21.02
CA THR A 78 -0.98 -11.87 21.73
C THR A 78 0.23 -11.73 20.81
N ARG A 79 0.57 -12.79 20.05
CA ARG A 79 1.66 -12.74 19.06
C ARG A 79 1.36 -11.82 17.88
N LYS A 80 0.09 -11.65 17.51
CA LYS A 80 -0.33 -10.71 16.46
C LYS A 80 -0.22 -9.27 16.97
N ASN A 81 -0.69 -8.98 18.18
CA ASN A 81 -0.57 -7.67 18.80
C ASN A 81 0.88 -7.24 18.99
N GLN A 82 1.77 -8.15 19.40
CA GLN A 82 3.18 -7.84 19.54
C GLN A 82 3.82 -7.44 18.19
N ARG A 83 3.48 -8.14 17.10
CA ARG A 83 3.93 -7.77 15.75
C ARG A 83 3.35 -6.44 15.28
N MET A 84 2.06 -6.20 15.49
CA MET A 84 1.43 -4.93 15.15
C MET A 84 1.99 -3.76 15.97
N GLU A 85 2.38 -3.98 17.22
CA GLU A 85 3.02 -2.97 18.06
C GLU A 85 4.41 -2.61 17.53
N GLU A 86 5.22 -3.59 17.13
CA GLU A 86 6.50 -3.36 16.46
C GLU A 86 6.33 -2.63 15.12
N GLU A 87 5.31 -2.97 14.33
CA GLU A 87 4.99 -2.29 13.07
C GLU A 87 4.49 -0.85 13.31
N LEU A 88 3.65 -0.63 14.32
CA LEU A 88 3.19 0.70 14.71
C LEU A 88 4.35 1.57 15.20
N ASP A 89 5.30 1.02 15.97
CA ASP A 89 6.49 1.76 16.39
C ASP A 89 7.37 2.15 15.19
N GLN A 90 7.54 1.26 14.22
CA GLN A 90 8.26 1.57 12.98
C GLN A 90 7.54 2.66 12.18
N ILE A 91 6.22 2.58 12.05
CA ILE A 91 5.40 3.54 11.34
C ILE A 91 5.38 4.89 12.06
N ARG A 92 5.28 4.91 13.38
CA ARG A 92 5.29 6.14 14.18
C ARG A 92 6.64 6.85 14.10
N ASN A 93 7.73 6.10 14.07
CA ASN A 93 9.07 6.62 13.82
C ASN A 93 9.23 7.20 12.40
N GLN A 94 8.59 6.61 11.39
CA GLN A 94 8.52 7.17 10.04
C GLN A 94 7.57 8.39 9.96
N SER A 95 6.49 8.37 10.72
CA SER A 95 5.44 9.39 10.74
C SER A 95 5.88 10.69 11.42
N MET A 96 6.66 10.64 12.50
CA MET A 96 7.19 11.86 13.14
C MET A 96 8.08 12.66 12.19
N MET A 97 8.77 12.00 11.25
CA MET A 97 9.51 12.68 10.19
C MET A 97 8.58 13.22 9.10
N SER A 98 7.49 12.50 8.80
CA SER A 98 6.54 12.84 7.74
C SER A 98 5.57 13.98 8.08
N GLU A 99 5.17 14.18 9.35
CA GLU A 99 4.17 15.21 9.71
C GLU A 99 4.75 16.63 9.60
N GLN A 100 5.99 16.81 10.07
CA GLN A 100 6.72 18.06 9.92
C GLN A 100 7.07 18.33 8.44
N GLU A 101 7.35 17.26 7.66
CA GLU A 101 7.49 17.35 6.21
C GLU A 101 6.17 17.70 5.51
N LEU A 102 5.02 17.23 6.01
CA LEU A 102 3.70 17.52 5.46
C LEU A 102 3.29 18.99 5.71
N GLU A 103 3.55 19.54 6.89
CA GLU A 103 3.30 20.96 7.16
C GLU A 103 4.19 21.87 6.31
N THR A 104 5.47 21.53 6.17
CA THR A 104 6.39 22.30 5.30
C THR A 104 6.02 22.16 3.82
N SER A 105 5.60 20.98 3.38
CA SER A 105 5.06 20.72 2.03
C SER A 105 3.78 21.52 1.76
N LYS A 106 2.81 21.53 2.69
CA LYS A 106 1.59 22.33 2.59
C LYS A 106 1.88 23.83 2.51
N ALA A 107 2.83 24.32 3.31
CA ALA A 107 3.26 25.71 3.24
C ALA A 107 3.89 26.05 1.88
N ARG A 108 4.69 25.14 1.33
CA ARG A 108 5.30 25.28 0.01
C ARG A 108 4.27 25.27 -1.13
N ILE A 109 3.23 24.44 -1.04
CA ILE A 109 2.09 24.47 -1.99
C ILE A 109 1.40 25.83 -1.94
N ALA A 110 1.13 26.37 -0.75
CA ALA A 110 0.49 27.67 -0.61
C ALA A 110 1.33 28.80 -1.22
N GLU A 111 2.66 28.77 -1.03
CA GLU A 111 3.60 29.72 -1.63
C GLU A 111 3.64 29.60 -3.17
N LEU A 112 3.70 28.38 -3.70
CA LEU A 112 3.68 28.14 -5.15
C LEU A 112 2.34 28.53 -5.79
N GLU A 113 1.22 28.30 -5.10
CA GLU A 113 -0.09 28.78 -5.54
C GLU A 113 -0.16 30.31 -5.59
N GLU A 114 0.45 30.98 -4.61
CA GLU A 114 0.53 32.45 -4.60
C GLU A 114 1.40 32.98 -5.75
N GLN A 115 2.55 32.35 -6.00
CA GLN A 115 3.41 32.69 -7.15
C GLN A 115 2.69 32.45 -8.49
N ALA A 116 2.02 31.32 -8.67
CA ALA A 116 1.26 31.02 -9.88
C ALA A 116 0.10 32.02 -10.10
N ARG A 117 -0.57 32.45 -9.02
CA ARG A 117 -1.59 33.53 -9.08
C ARG A 117 -1.00 34.88 -9.46
N TYR A 118 0.20 35.21 -8.98
CA TYR A 118 0.89 36.43 -9.35
C TYR A 118 1.24 36.45 -10.84
N PHE A 119 1.73 35.33 -11.39
CA PHE A 119 2.03 35.22 -12.82
C PHE A 119 0.78 35.31 -13.72
N THR A 120 -0.35 34.76 -13.27
CA THR A 120 -1.62 34.77 -14.03
C THR A 120 -2.39 36.09 -13.93
N TRP A 121 -2.31 36.83 -12.81
CA TRP A 121 -3.08 38.07 -12.60
C TRP A 121 -2.29 39.38 -12.73
N ALA A 122 -0.98 39.38 -12.44
CA ALA A 122 -0.11 40.58 -12.46
C ALA A 122 0.87 40.63 -13.65
N GLY A 123 0.69 39.78 -14.66
CA GLY A 123 1.36 40.02 -15.94
C GLY A 123 0.90 41.36 -16.51
N PRO A 124 1.78 42.18 -17.12
CA PRO A 124 1.30 43.28 -17.92
C PRO A 124 0.37 42.67 -18.97
N THR A 125 -0.94 42.90 -18.82
CA THR A 125 -1.84 42.84 -19.95
C THR A 125 -1.27 43.84 -20.92
N PHE A 126 -0.44 43.35 -21.84
CA PHE A 126 -0.07 44.06 -23.04
C PHE A 126 -1.41 44.23 -23.76
N ASP A 127 -2.13 45.30 -23.39
CA ASP A 127 -3.42 45.61 -23.92
C ASP A 127 -3.14 46.01 -25.37
N LEU A 128 -3.16 45.02 -26.25
CA LEU A 128 -2.96 45.15 -27.70
C LEU A 128 -4.08 45.98 -28.36
N ARG A 129 -4.93 46.67 -27.57
CA ARG A 129 -5.82 47.71 -28.03
C ARG A 129 -5.01 48.95 -28.41
N SER A 130 -4.35 48.85 -29.56
CA SER A 130 -4.70 49.56 -30.80
C SER A 130 -4.88 51.08 -30.83
N ASP A 131 -4.82 51.79 -29.71
CA ASP A 131 -5.23 53.20 -29.68
C ASP A 131 -4.04 54.12 -29.97
N GLY A 132 -2.80 53.73 -29.67
CA GLY A 132 -1.60 54.49 -30.05
C GLY A 132 -1.08 54.21 -31.47
N ILE A 133 -1.25 52.99 -31.98
CA ILE A 133 -0.67 52.57 -33.27
C ILE A 133 -1.42 53.20 -34.47
N LYS A 134 -2.72 53.52 -34.31
CA LYS A 134 -3.50 54.15 -35.38
C LYS A 134 -3.24 55.65 -35.54
N GLU A 135 -2.81 56.35 -34.49
CA GLU A 135 -2.52 57.80 -34.59
C GLU A 135 -1.10 58.10 -35.08
N GLU A 136 -0.11 57.24 -34.78
CA GLU A 136 1.28 57.46 -35.24
C GLU A 136 1.54 57.01 -36.70
N ALA A 137 0.78 56.03 -37.20
CA ALA A 137 0.92 55.54 -38.58
C ALA A 137 0.60 56.60 -39.65
N THR A 138 -0.11 57.68 -39.30
CA THR A 138 -0.43 58.78 -40.22
C THR A 138 0.57 59.94 -40.22
N SER A 139 1.58 59.94 -39.33
CA SER A 139 2.47 61.10 -39.15
C SER A 139 3.94 60.90 -39.56
N SER A 140 4.37 59.72 -40.03
CA SER A 140 5.80 59.47 -40.29
C SER A 140 6.07 58.82 -41.65
N ILE A 141 6.12 59.65 -42.71
CA ILE A 141 6.50 59.24 -44.07
C ILE A 141 8.02 59.38 -44.31
N PHE A 142 8.81 59.90 -43.37
CA PHE A 142 10.23 60.20 -43.61
C PHE A 142 11.26 59.52 -42.68
N ASN A 143 10.84 58.83 -41.60
CA ASN A 143 11.72 58.02 -40.71
C ASN A 143 11.09 56.63 -40.42
N GLY A 144 10.27 56.11 -41.36
CA GLY A 144 9.39 54.96 -41.12
C GLY A 144 10.12 53.63 -40.86
N ASP A 145 11.19 53.33 -41.59
CA ASP A 145 11.84 52.01 -41.53
C ASP A 145 12.60 51.75 -40.21
N GLU A 146 13.14 52.80 -39.58
CA GLU A 146 13.86 52.67 -38.32
C GLU A 146 12.89 52.48 -37.14
N LYS A 147 11.79 53.23 -37.13
CA LYS A 147 10.70 53.03 -36.15
C LYS A 147 10.00 51.67 -36.30
N TRP A 148 9.83 51.19 -37.53
CA TRP A 148 9.30 49.84 -37.76
C TRP A 148 10.22 48.74 -37.25
N ARG A 149 11.55 48.87 -37.44
CA ARG A 149 12.53 47.92 -36.89
C ARG A 149 12.55 47.92 -35.37
N GLU A 150 12.56 49.09 -34.72
CA GLU A 150 12.47 49.19 -33.25
C GLU A 150 11.15 48.59 -32.71
N GLN A 151 10.05 48.75 -33.45
CA GLN A 151 8.76 48.18 -33.07
C GLN A 151 8.75 46.66 -33.26
N GLU A 152 9.36 46.14 -34.32
CA GLU A 152 9.49 44.70 -34.58
C GLU A 152 10.42 44.03 -33.56
N GLU A 153 11.52 44.68 -33.16
CA GLU A 153 12.42 44.22 -32.11
C GLU A 153 11.68 44.13 -30.76
N LYS A 154 10.93 45.15 -30.36
CA LYS A 154 10.08 45.11 -29.16
C LYS A 154 9.02 44.01 -29.20
N TRP A 155 8.46 43.72 -30.37
CA TRP A 155 7.50 42.62 -30.53
C TRP A 155 8.17 41.26 -30.38
N MET A 156 9.38 41.10 -30.89
CA MET A 156 10.16 39.86 -30.74
C MET A 156 10.61 39.66 -29.30
N GLU A 157 11.12 40.71 -28.64
CA GLU A 157 11.44 40.70 -27.20
C GLU A 157 10.22 40.34 -26.35
N GLY A 158 9.07 41.00 -26.59
CA GLY A 158 7.83 40.69 -25.86
C GLY A 158 7.33 39.25 -26.09
N ARG A 159 7.61 38.66 -27.27
CA ARG A 159 7.27 37.26 -27.57
C ARG A 159 8.21 36.27 -26.89
N GLU A 160 9.49 36.60 -26.78
CA GLU A 160 10.45 35.81 -26.00
C GLU A 160 10.17 35.89 -24.50
N GLU A 161 9.78 37.06 -23.98
CA GLU A 161 9.34 37.23 -22.60
C GLU A 161 8.08 36.42 -22.30
N MET A 162 7.09 36.43 -23.21
CA MET A 162 5.90 35.59 -23.11
C MET A 162 6.25 34.09 -23.09
N LYS A 163 7.15 33.63 -23.96
CA LYS A 163 7.61 32.22 -23.95
C LYS A 163 8.32 31.85 -22.65
N LYS A 164 9.22 32.70 -22.15
CA LYS A 164 9.89 32.49 -20.86
C LYS A 164 8.89 32.45 -19.71
N LYS A 165 7.83 33.28 -19.78
CA LYS A 165 6.75 33.29 -18.80
C LYS A 165 5.93 32.00 -18.85
N GLU A 166 5.56 31.54 -20.04
CA GLU A 166 4.87 30.25 -20.24
C GLU A 166 5.70 29.07 -19.72
N GLU A 167 7.01 29.03 -19.99
CA GLU A 167 7.92 27.99 -19.46
C GLU A 167 8.02 28.02 -17.92
N MET A 168 8.04 29.21 -17.31
CA MET A 168 8.05 29.35 -15.86
C MET A 168 6.71 28.93 -15.23
N GLU A 169 5.59 29.26 -15.88
CA GLU A 169 4.25 28.84 -15.45
C GLU A 169 4.08 27.31 -15.54
N GLU A 170 4.60 26.69 -16.60
CA GLU A 170 4.57 25.24 -16.76
C GLU A 170 5.42 24.53 -15.69
N LYS A 171 6.63 25.03 -15.39
CA LYS A 171 7.47 24.51 -14.30
C LYS A 171 6.81 24.64 -12.93
N LEU A 172 6.22 25.80 -12.64
CA LEU A 172 5.49 26.01 -11.38
C LEU A 172 4.31 25.05 -11.24
N LYS A 173 3.59 24.79 -12.35
CA LYS A 173 2.48 23.84 -12.37
C LYS A 173 2.96 22.41 -12.14
N GLU A 174 4.07 22.01 -12.77
CA GLU A 174 4.66 20.69 -12.56
C GLU A 174 5.15 20.49 -11.11
N GLU A 175 5.81 21.50 -10.52
CA GLU A 175 6.21 21.47 -9.11
C GLU A 175 4.99 21.35 -8.18
N LEU A 176 3.92 22.09 -8.46
CA LEU A 176 2.69 22.07 -7.68
C LEU A 176 1.97 20.71 -7.78
N ASP A 177 1.94 20.08 -8.95
CA ASP A 177 1.39 18.73 -9.13
C ASP A 177 2.24 17.65 -8.45
N ASN A 178 3.58 17.79 -8.46
CA ASN A 178 4.48 16.91 -7.72
C ASN A 178 4.25 17.01 -6.21
N GLU A 179 4.10 18.23 -5.69
CA GLU A 179 3.91 18.44 -4.26
C GLU A 179 2.51 17.98 -3.80
N ARG A 180 1.46 18.19 -4.63
CA ARG A 180 0.13 17.61 -4.40
C ARG A 180 0.17 16.09 -4.30
N ARG A 181 0.88 15.42 -5.22
CA ARG A 181 1.08 13.96 -5.16
C ARG A 181 1.76 13.54 -3.86
N ARG A 182 2.82 14.23 -3.43
CA ARG A 182 3.51 13.95 -2.16
C ARG A 182 2.57 14.09 -0.95
N VAL A 183 1.72 15.13 -0.94
CA VAL A 183 0.72 15.33 0.12
C VAL A 183 -0.33 14.22 0.13
N ASP A 184 -0.80 13.77 -1.02
CA ASP A 184 -1.78 12.68 -1.10
C ASP A 184 -1.18 11.33 -0.67
N GLU A 185 0.07 11.04 -1.04
CA GLU A 185 0.82 9.88 -0.54
C GLU A 185 0.95 9.91 0.99
N MET A 186 1.28 11.07 1.57
CA MET A 186 1.37 11.22 3.02
C MET A 186 -0.01 11.07 3.71
N LYS A 187 -1.11 11.56 3.13
CA LYS A 187 -2.46 11.34 3.67
C LYS A 187 -2.85 9.86 3.64
N GLU A 188 -2.53 9.16 2.55
CA GLU A 188 -2.78 7.72 2.44
C GLU A 188 -2.01 6.96 3.52
N TRP A 189 -0.76 7.37 3.79
CA TRP A 189 0.02 6.86 4.90
C TRP A 189 -0.62 7.14 6.26
N GLN A 190 -1.10 8.37 6.52
CA GLN A 190 -1.81 8.69 7.76
C GLN A 190 -3.06 7.82 7.96
N LEU A 191 -3.87 7.64 6.92
CA LEU A 191 -5.04 6.76 6.96
C LEU A 191 -4.67 5.30 7.25
N LYS A 192 -3.50 4.85 6.75
CA LYS A 192 -2.98 3.51 7.05
C LYS A 192 -2.58 3.39 8.53
N CYS A 193 -1.95 4.41 9.11
CA CYS A 193 -1.64 4.45 10.54
C CYS A 193 -2.92 4.34 11.38
N GLU A 194 -3.91 5.19 11.11
CA GLU A 194 -5.20 5.20 11.83
C GLU A 194 -5.90 3.85 11.75
N ARG A 195 -5.88 3.19 10.59
CA ARG A 195 -6.46 1.85 10.42
C ARG A 195 -5.75 0.80 11.28
N MET A 196 -4.43 0.83 11.35
CA MET A 196 -3.69 -0.13 12.17
C MET A 196 -3.89 0.13 13.67
N GLU A 197 -3.99 1.39 14.09
CA GLU A 197 -4.33 1.73 15.49
C GLU A 197 -5.72 1.20 15.86
N ALA A 198 -6.71 1.37 15.00
CA ALA A 198 -8.05 0.82 15.21
C ALA A 198 -8.05 -0.72 15.27
N GLU A 199 -7.27 -1.39 14.40
CA GLU A 199 -7.13 -2.86 14.43
C GLU A 199 -6.43 -3.34 15.72
N LYS A 200 -5.43 -2.60 16.23
CA LYS A 200 -4.80 -2.89 17.52
C LYS A 200 -5.83 -2.80 18.65
N GLU A 201 -6.60 -1.71 18.70
CA GLU A 201 -7.63 -1.51 19.73
C GLU A 201 -8.69 -2.63 19.71
N GLU A 202 -9.18 -3.02 18.53
CA GLU A 202 -10.13 -4.12 18.39
C GLU A 202 -9.54 -5.45 18.91
N ASN A 203 -8.28 -5.75 18.57
CA ASN A 203 -7.62 -6.96 19.03
C ASN A 203 -7.36 -6.93 20.55
N GLU A 204 -7.05 -5.78 21.13
CA GLU A 204 -6.94 -5.62 22.59
C GLU A 204 -8.28 -5.87 23.30
N ILE A 205 -9.37 -5.33 22.78
CA ILE A 205 -10.73 -5.58 23.32
C ILE A 205 -11.05 -7.07 23.27
N LYS A 206 -10.76 -7.72 22.13
CA LYS A 206 -10.98 -9.16 21.97
C LYS A 206 -10.14 -9.98 22.94
N MET A 207 -8.85 -9.67 23.11
CA MET A 207 -8.00 -10.37 24.08
C MET A 207 -8.52 -10.22 25.51
N ARG A 208 -8.97 -9.02 25.91
CA ARG A 208 -9.55 -8.82 27.25
C ARG A 208 -10.79 -9.69 27.45
N SER A 209 -11.69 -9.71 26.47
CA SER A 209 -12.89 -10.56 26.52
C SER A 209 -12.54 -12.06 26.59
N ASP A 210 -11.56 -12.52 25.81
CA ASP A 210 -11.15 -13.92 25.83
C ASP A 210 -10.45 -14.29 27.16
N VAL A 211 -9.65 -13.38 27.74
CA VAL A 211 -9.03 -13.57 29.06
C VAL A 211 -10.07 -13.62 30.16
N GLU A 212 -11.06 -12.72 30.17
CA GLU A 212 -12.18 -12.74 31.12
C GLU A 212 -12.93 -14.08 31.04
N SER A 213 -13.17 -14.59 29.82
CA SER A 213 -13.79 -15.90 29.64
C SER A 213 -12.93 -17.05 30.19
N ILE A 214 -11.61 -16.99 30.04
CA ILE A 214 -10.69 -18.00 30.61
C ILE A 214 -10.69 -17.95 32.14
N GLU A 215 -10.69 -16.74 32.72
CA GLU A 215 -10.74 -16.56 34.18
C GLU A 215 -12.04 -17.12 34.78
N GLU A 216 -13.18 -16.93 34.11
CA GLU A 216 -14.46 -17.51 34.54
C GLU A 216 -14.44 -19.04 34.47
N LEU A 217 -13.91 -19.62 33.39
CA LEU A 217 -13.73 -21.08 33.25
C LEU A 217 -12.78 -21.65 34.31
N LEU A 218 -11.67 -20.96 34.61
CA LEU A 218 -10.74 -21.37 35.65
C LEU A 218 -11.43 -21.43 37.01
N LYS A 219 -12.21 -20.41 37.34
CA LYS A 219 -12.96 -20.37 38.59
C LYS A 219 -13.99 -21.50 38.69
N GLU A 220 -14.72 -21.79 37.61
CA GLU A 220 -15.64 -22.94 37.55
C GLU A 220 -14.92 -24.27 37.83
N LYS A 221 -13.74 -24.46 37.23
CA LYS A 221 -12.93 -25.67 37.44
C LYS A 221 -12.34 -25.77 38.84
N GLU A 222 -11.96 -24.65 39.46
CA GLU A 222 -11.52 -24.62 40.85
C GLU A 222 -12.64 -25.05 41.81
N GLU A 223 -13.87 -24.53 41.60
CA GLU A 223 -15.05 -24.93 42.38
C GLU A 223 -15.39 -26.42 42.18
N GLU A 224 -15.29 -26.93 40.95
CA GLU A 224 -15.47 -28.36 40.65
C GLU A 224 -14.44 -29.24 41.37
N ILE A 225 -13.16 -28.85 41.35
CA ILE A 225 -12.08 -29.56 42.06
C ILE A 225 -12.33 -29.55 43.58
N GLU A 226 -12.77 -28.43 44.14
CA GLU A 226 -13.07 -28.32 45.57
C GLU A 226 -14.23 -29.24 45.98
N MET A 227 -15.30 -29.28 45.18
CA MET A 227 -16.40 -30.22 45.39
C MET A 227 -15.95 -31.69 45.31
N LEU A 228 -15.11 -32.03 44.33
CA LEU A 228 -14.58 -33.39 44.19
C LEU A 228 -13.67 -33.78 45.37
N LYS A 229 -12.85 -32.84 45.86
CA LYS A 229 -12.04 -33.04 47.07
C LYS A 229 -12.90 -33.26 48.31
N GLU A 230 -14.02 -32.55 48.49
CA GLU A 230 -14.91 -32.78 49.63
C GLU A 230 -15.59 -34.14 49.57
N LYS A 231 -16.10 -34.54 48.40
CA LYS A 231 -16.66 -35.89 48.19
C LYS A 231 -15.65 -37.00 48.52
N LEU A 232 -14.39 -36.80 48.16
CA LEU A 232 -13.32 -37.75 48.49
C LEU A 232 -13.11 -37.84 50.01
N ARG A 233 -13.10 -36.70 50.72
CA ARG A 233 -13.02 -36.65 52.19
C ARG A 233 -14.21 -37.35 52.86
N GLU A 234 -15.39 -37.24 52.28
CA GLU A 234 -16.61 -37.90 52.77
C GLU A 234 -16.54 -39.41 52.61
N TRP A 235 -16.08 -39.89 51.44
CA TRP A 235 -15.82 -41.31 51.21
C TRP A 235 -14.74 -41.89 52.13
N ASP A 236 -13.67 -41.13 52.38
CA ASP A 236 -12.62 -41.55 53.32
C ASP A 236 -13.16 -41.69 54.76
N ARG A 237 -14.12 -40.84 55.18
CA ARG A 237 -14.79 -40.94 56.48
C ARG A 237 -15.71 -42.18 56.58
N ASP A 238 -16.42 -42.52 55.50
CA ASP A 238 -17.37 -43.64 55.48
C ASP A 238 -16.70 -45.02 55.34
N SER A 239 -15.41 -45.05 55.00
CA SER A 239 -14.65 -46.30 54.75
C SER A 239 -14.30 -47.13 56.01
N PHE A 240 -14.66 -46.67 57.22
CA PHE A 240 -14.42 -47.39 58.48
C PHE A 240 -15.64 -48.16 59.00
N SER A 241 -16.19 -49.12 58.24
CA SER A 241 -16.94 -50.23 58.83
C SER A 241 -16.87 -51.51 57.98
N ASP A 242 -16.61 -52.63 58.67
CA ASP A 242 -16.58 -54.03 58.19
C ASP A 242 -15.34 -54.56 57.43
N SER A 243 -14.32 -54.91 58.22
CA SER A 243 -13.00 -55.46 57.85
C SER A 243 -12.99 -56.82 57.13
N ALA A 244 -14.13 -57.47 56.93
CA ALA A 244 -14.23 -58.70 56.13
C ALA A 244 -14.68 -58.42 54.69
N SER A 245 -15.60 -57.46 54.50
CA SER A 245 -16.01 -56.97 53.18
C SER A 245 -14.91 -56.09 52.56
N ILE A 246 -14.23 -55.28 53.38
CA ILE A 246 -13.10 -54.45 52.97
C ILE A 246 -11.97 -55.29 52.34
N ARG A 247 -11.62 -56.46 52.90
CA ARG A 247 -10.55 -57.31 52.33
C ARG A 247 -10.94 -58.03 51.03
N ALA A 248 -12.24 -58.20 50.76
CA ALA A 248 -12.74 -58.71 49.48
C ALA A 248 -12.81 -57.58 48.45
N ALA A 249 -13.32 -56.42 48.85
CA ALA A 249 -13.33 -55.19 48.06
C ALA A 249 -11.90 -54.71 47.74
N GLU A 250 -10.94 -54.81 48.65
CA GLU A 250 -9.53 -54.48 48.43
C GLU A 250 -8.90 -55.38 47.37
N ARG A 251 -9.26 -56.68 47.34
CA ARG A 251 -8.80 -57.60 46.29
C ARG A 251 -9.42 -57.25 44.95
N GLU A 252 -10.74 -57.00 44.91
CA GLU A 252 -11.44 -56.58 43.69
C GLU A 252 -10.95 -55.21 43.19
N VAL A 253 -10.68 -54.26 44.08
CA VAL A 253 -10.13 -52.93 43.77
C VAL A 253 -8.68 -53.06 43.30
N LYS A 254 -7.88 -53.96 43.87
CA LYS A 254 -6.50 -54.18 43.42
C LYS A 254 -6.46 -54.83 42.04
N GLU A 255 -7.39 -55.73 41.75
CA GLU A 255 -7.52 -56.35 40.43
C GLU A 255 -8.07 -55.37 39.39
N ARG A 256 -9.12 -54.60 39.74
CA ARG A 256 -9.60 -53.48 38.91
C ARG A 256 -8.56 -52.39 38.71
N ARG A 257 -7.73 -52.07 39.70
CA ARG A 257 -6.63 -51.11 39.54
C ARG A 257 -5.58 -51.61 38.57
N ARG A 258 -5.33 -52.92 38.49
CA ARG A 258 -4.44 -53.49 37.47
C ARG A 258 -5.06 -53.39 36.09
N THR A 259 -6.32 -53.79 35.93
CA THR A 259 -6.99 -53.69 34.62
C THR A 259 -7.14 -52.24 34.17
N ILE A 260 -7.51 -51.32 35.07
CA ILE A 260 -7.56 -49.88 34.78
C ILE A 260 -6.15 -49.38 34.46
N HIS A 261 -5.12 -49.77 35.21
CA HIS A 261 -3.76 -49.35 34.89
C HIS A 261 -3.32 -49.85 33.51
N ASP A 262 -3.56 -51.12 33.17
CA ASP A 262 -3.22 -51.69 31.87
C ASP A 262 -4.06 -51.04 30.74
N GLU A 263 -5.34 -50.73 30.97
CA GLU A 263 -6.20 -50.00 30.03
C GLU A 263 -5.73 -48.55 29.85
N THR A 264 -5.38 -47.85 30.94
CA THR A 264 -4.88 -46.46 30.90
C THR A 264 -3.47 -46.38 30.29
N MET A 265 -2.61 -47.36 30.52
CA MET A 265 -1.29 -47.42 29.88
C MET A 265 -1.44 -47.65 28.37
N ASN A 266 -2.36 -48.54 27.96
CA ASN A 266 -2.66 -48.72 26.53
C ASN A 266 -3.29 -47.47 25.91
N GLU A 267 -4.19 -46.78 26.63
CA GLU A 267 -4.81 -45.54 26.17
C GLU A 267 -3.79 -44.40 26.07
N GLU A 268 -2.90 -44.27 27.06
CA GLU A 268 -1.81 -43.29 27.07
C GLU A 268 -0.80 -43.55 25.94
N GLU A 269 -0.47 -44.82 25.67
CA GLU A 269 0.37 -45.21 24.52
C GLU A 269 -0.29 -44.85 23.18
N VAL A 270 -1.61 -45.04 23.04
CA VAL A 270 -2.38 -44.66 21.85
C VAL A 270 -2.45 -43.14 21.71
N GLU A 271 -2.68 -42.40 22.80
CA GLU A 271 -2.63 -40.94 22.79
C GLU A 271 -1.24 -40.41 22.46
N GLU A 272 -0.18 -41.02 22.99
CA GLU A 272 1.20 -40.63 22.69
C GLU A 272 1.53 -40.91 21.21
N ALA A 273 1.08 -42.04 20.67
CA ALA A 273 1.20 -42.34 19.24
C ALA A 273 0.46 -41.30 18.37
N ASN A 274 -0.75 -40.90 18.77
CA ASN A 274 -1.51 -39.85 18.08
C ASN A 274 -0.82 -38.47 18.18
N ARG A 275 -0.30 -38.11 19.36
CA ARG A 275 0.48 -36.87 19.55
C ARG A 275 1.73 -36.86 18.67
N ARG A 276 2.48 -37.96 18.61
CA ARG A 276 3.65 -38.10 17.74
C ARG A 276 3.28 -37.95 16.27
N MET A 277 2.20 -38.60 15.82
CA MET A 277 1.70 -38.46 14.45
C MET A 277 1.29 -37.01 14.12
N MET A 278 0.63 -36.32 15.05
CA MET A 278 0.26 -34.92 14.87
C MET A 278 1.49 -34.02 14.77
N ILE A 279 2.49 -34.21 15.64
CA ILE A 279 3.76 -33.47 15.59
C ILE A 279 4.47 -33.69 14.25
N ASP A 280 4.52 -34.94 13.76
CA ASP A 280 5.16 -35.24 12.48
C ASP A 280 4.40 -34.66 11.28
N ASN A 281 3.07 -34.63 11.32
CA ASN A 281 2.26 -33.95 10.30
C ASN A 281 2.52 -32.44 10.33
N MET A 282 2.58 -31.81 11.51
CA MET A 282 2.90 -30.38 11.66
C MET A 282 4.32 -30.07 11.18
N ARG A 283 5.30 -30.93 11.48
CA ARG A 283 6.68 -30.79 10.98
C ARG A 283 6.74 -30.90 9.46
N ARG A 284 6.02 -31.85 8.86
CA ARG A 284 5.92 -31.97 7.40
C ARG A 284 5.30 -30.71 6.78
N ARG A 285 4.19 -30.22 7.35
CA ARG A 285 3.54 -29.01 6.86
C ARG A 285 4.42 -27.76 7.00
N ASN A 286 5.15 -27.62 8.11
CA ASN A 286 6.10 -26.53 8.29
C ASN A 286 7.22 -26.59 7.25
N LYS A 287 7.74 -27.77 6.95
CA LYS A 287 8.76 -27.94 5.92
C LYS A 287 8.24 -27.56 4.52
N GLU A 288 7.01 -27.93 4.18
CA GLU A 288 6.37 -27.49 2.93
C GLU A 288 6.22 -25.96 2.87
N LEU A 289 5.80 -25.34 3.97
CA LEU A 289 5.67 -23.89 4.06
C LEU A 289 7.03 -23.17 3.95
N GLU A 290 8.09 -23.71 4.56
CA GLU A 290 9.46 -23.20 4.40
C GLU A 290 9.92 -23.28 2.94
N GLU A 291 9.61 -24.38 2.24
CA GLU A 291 9.92 -24.54 0.81
C GLU A 291 9.11 -23.55 -0.06
N GLU A 292 7.84 -23.30 0.26
CA GLU A 292 7.02 -22.28 -0.42
C GLU A 292 7.55 -20.86 -0.20
N VAL A 293 7.96 -20.52 1.03
CA VAL A 293 8.57 -19.21 1.34
C VAL A 293 9.86 -19.05 0.55
N LYS A 294 10.74 -20.05 0.58
CA LYS A 294 12.00 -20.02 -0.17
C LYS A 294 11.79 -19.91 -1.68
N LYS A 295 10.71 -20.48 -2.20
CA LYS A 295 10.33 -20.33 -3.61
C LYS A 295 9.88 -18.89 -3.91
N ARG A 296 9.00 -18.32 -3.09
CA ARG A 296 8.55 -16.92 -3.24
C ARG A 296 9.70 -15.93 -3.10
N GLU A 297 10.64 -16.17 -2.19
CA GLU A 297 11.84 -15.34 -2.04
C GLU A 297 12.69 -15.32 -3.32
N LYS A 298 12.86 -16.48 -3.97
CA LYS A 298 13.54 -16.54 -5.27
C LYS A 298 12.78 -15.80 -6.36
N GLU A 299 11.47 -15.97 -6.45
CA GLU A 299 10.63 -15.27 -7.42
C GLU A 299 10.68 -13.75 -7.22
N MET A 300 10.67 -13.29 -5.96
CA MET A 300 10.82 -11.87 -5.60
C MET A 300 12.21 -11.32 -5.97
N GLU A 301 13.27 -12.09 -5.75
CA GLU A 301 14.62 -11.68 -6.13
C GLU A 301 14.80 -11.62 -7.65
N GLU A 302 14.24 -12.58 -8.40
CA GLU A 302 14.23 -12.55 -9.87
C GLU A 302 13.48 -11.32 -10.41
N LEU A 303 12.31 -11.01 -9.85
CA LEU A 303 11.57 -9.78 -10.18
C LEU A 303 12.38 -8.53 -9.83
N ARG A 304 13.04 -8.51 -8.67
CA ARG A 304 13.88 -7.39 -8.26
C ARG A 304 15.01 -7.15 -9.26
N VAL A 305 15.75 -8.20 -9.63
CA VAL A 305 16.83 -8.12 -10.64
C VAL A 305 16.28 -7.63 -11.97
N SER A 306 15.15 -8.16 -12.42
CA SER A 306 14.49 -7.72 -13.67
C SER A 306 14.13 -6.23 -13.63
N THR A 307 13.55 -5.73 -12.53
CA THR A 307 13.23 -4.30 -12.39
C THR A 307 14.48 -3.41 -12.32
N GLU A 308 15.57 -3.88 -11.70
CA GLU A 308 16.84 -3.15 -11.68
C GLU A 308 17.47 -3.07 -13.08
N GLU A 309 17.40 -4.14 -13.87
CA GLU A 309 17.84 -4.16 -15.27
C GLU A 309 17.00 -3.23 -16.16
N GLU A 310 15.67 -3.22 -16.01
CA GLU A 310 14.80 -2.29 -16.73
C GLU A 310 15.09 -0.83 -16.35
N LYS A 311 15.26 -0.52 -15.06
CA LYS A 311 15.67 0.81 -14.60
C LYS A 311 17.02 1.23 -15.16
N LYS A 312 17.96 0.30 -15.29
CA LYS A 312 19.25 0.55 -15.94
C LYS A 312 19.07 0.88 -17.43
N LYS A 313 18.27 0.09 -18.15
CA LYS A 313 17.97 0.30 -19.56
C LYS A 313 17.27 1.63 -19.84
N ILE A 314 16.35 2.04 -18.96
CA ILE A 314 15.70 3.36 -19.03
C ILE A 314 16.72 4.48 -18.82
N ARG A 315 17.62 4.35 -17.83
CA ARG A 315 18.71 5.32 -17.61
C ARG A 315 19.62 5.46 -18.81
N GLU A 316 20.04 4.35 -19.42
CA GLU A 316 20.87 4.38 -20.64
C GLU A 316 20.16 5.09 -21.80
N ARG A 317 18.89 4.78 -22.06
CA ARG A 317 18.09 5.46 -23.10
C ARG A 317 17.90 6.95 -22.84
N MET A 318 17.71 7.35 -21.59
CA MET A 318 17.61 8.77 -21.24
C MET A 318 18.94 9.51 -21.48
N GLU A 319 20.07 8.88 -21.19
CA GLU A 319 21.38 9.48 -21.40
C GLU A 319 21.70 9.63 -22.90
N GLU A 320 21.37 8.62 -23.72
CA GLU A 320 21.42 8.73 -25.18
C GLU A 320 20.54 9.88 -25.69
N GLY A 321 19.30 9.99 -25.19
CA GLY A 321 18.39 11.07 -25.54
C GLY A 321 18.93 12.45 -25.18
N LYS A 322 19.56 12.60 -24.01
CA LYS A 322 20.24 13.85 -23.59
C LYS A 322 21.41 14.18 -24.51
N GLU A 323 22.21 13.19 -24.89
CA GLU A 323 23.34 13.40 -25.79
C GLU A 323 22.86 13.92 -27.16
N ASP A 324 21.78 13.36 -27.70
CA ASP A 324 21.18 13.82 -28.96
C ASP A 324 20.56 15.21 -28.87
N VAL A 325 19.94 15.56 -27.73
CA VAL A 325 19.46 16.92 -27.48
C VAL A 325 20.63 17.89 -27.37
N MET A 326 21.70 17.54 -26.65
CA MET A 326 22.91 18.36 -26.54
C MET A 326 23.60 18.54 -27.89
N LYS A 327 23.71 17.50 -28.72
CA LYS A 327 24.27 17.60 -30.08
C LYS A 327 23.47 18.56 -30.95
N ARG A 328 22.13 18.49 -30.89
CA ARG A 328 21.25 19.41 -31.63
C ARG A 328 21.38 20.85 -31.12
N ALA A 329 21.39 21.04 -29.80
CA ALA A 329 21.58 22.36 -29.18
C ALA A 329 22.93 22.96 -29.57
N ASN A 330 24.02 22.20 -29.47
CA ASN A 330 25.35 22.64 -29.87
C ASN A 330 25.42 22.98 -31.36
N SER A 331 24.80 22.16 -32.23
CA SER A 331 24.71 22.49 -33.66
C SER A 331 23.95 23.79 -33.92
N PHE A 332 22.92 24.10 -33.13
CA PHE A 332 22.17 25.34 -33.25
C PHE A 332 23.00 26.54 -32.78
N VAL A 333 23.72 26.40 -31.66
CA VAL A 333 24.65 27.42 -31.15
C VAL A 333 25.76 27.72 -32.16
N GLU A 334 26.37 26.71 -32.76
CA GLU A 334 27.42 26.89 -33.77
C GLU A 334 26.89 27.58 -35.04
N ARG A 335 25.68 27.23 -35.50
CA ARG A 335 25.05 27.94 -36.63
C ARG A 335 24.77 29.40 -36.30
N ASN A 336 24.22 29.68 -35.12
CA ASN A 336 23.95 31.06 -34.70
C ASN A 336 25.23 31.86 -34.56
N LYS A 337 26.30 31.25 -34.03
CA LYS A 337 27.62 31.87 -33.94
C LYS A 337 28.19 32.21 -35.32
N ALA A 338 27.99 31.34 -36.32
CA ALA A 338 28.39 31.62 -37.71
C ALA A 338 27.58 32.78 -38.30
N ILE A 339 26.27 32.81 -38.09
CA ILE A 339 25.39 33.90 -38.58
C ILE A 339 25.76 35.24 -37.94
N VAL A 340 26.01 35.26 -36.62
CA VAL A 340 26.43 36.47 -35.91
C VAL A 340 27.77 36.98 -36.47
N LYS A 341 28.72 36.08 -36.71
CA LYS A 341 30.02 36.44 -37.30
C LYS A 341 29.88 36.98 -38.73
N GLU A 342 29.03 36.37 -39.56
CA GLU A 342 28.75 36.86 -40.91
C GLU A 342 28.14 38.27 -40.90
N LYS A 343 27.17 38.52 -40.01
CA LYS A 343 26.60 39.87 -39.83
C LYS A 343 27.60 40.89 -39.31
N GLU A 344 28.51 40.47 -38.43
CA GLU A 344 29.59 41.33 -37.93
C GLU A 344 30.57 41.71 -39.06
N GLU A 345 30.91 40.77 -39.94
CA GLU A 345 31.73 41.03 -41.13
C GLU A 345 31.01 41.95 -42.15
N GLU A 346 29.70 41.73 -42.39
CA GLU A 346 28.89 42.58 -43.26
C GLU A 346 28.81 44.02 -42.75
N MET A 347 28.52 44.21 -41.46
CA MET A 347 28.48 45.52 -40.81
C MET A 347 29.84 46.23 -40.84
N ASN A 348 30.94 45.50 -40.61
CA ASN A 348 32.29 46.06 -40.73
C ASN A 348 32.62 46.52 -42.16
N GLU A 349 32.14 45.80 -43.18
CA GLU A 349 32.34 46.19 -44.58
C GLU A 349 31.47 47.38 -44.99
N GLU A 350 30.26 47.49 -44.44
CA GLU A 350 29.41 48.68 -44.60
C GLU A 350 30.03 49.92 -43.95
N MET A 351 30.57 49.78 -42.73
CA MET A 351 31.33 50.83 -42.05
C MET A 351 32.53 51.30 -42.91
N ARG A 352 33.31 50.39 -43.50
CA ARG A 352 34.41 50.76 -44.40
C ARG A 352 33.95 51.50 -45.65
N ARG A 353 32.81 51.12 -46.23
CA ARG A 353 32.22 51.82 -47.38
C ARG A 353 31.81 53.23 -47.00
N MET A 354 31.12 53.39 -45.87
CA MET A 354 30.69 54.70 -45.37
C MET A 354 31.88 55.60 -44.99
N GLU A 355 32.92 55.06 -44.36
CA GLU A 355 34.16 55.80 -44.08
C GLU A 355 34.82 56.33 -45.36
N LYS A 356 34.85 55.49 -46.41
CA LYS A 356 35.40 55.88 -47.70
C LYS A 356 34.58 56.99 -48.37
N GLU A 357 33.25 56.87 -48.39
CA GLU A 357 32.36 57.89 -48.91
C GLU A 357 32.50 59.22 -48.14
N MET A 358 32.61 59.16 -46.82
CA MET A 358 32.87 60.35 -45.98
C MET A 358 34.22 61.00 -46.29
N GLU A 359 35.26 60.22 -46.56
CA GLU A 359 36.58 60.73 -46.95
C GLU A 359 36.53 61.39 -48.34
N ASP A 360 35.84 60.77 -49.31
CA ASP A 360 35.62 61.34 -50.64
C ASP A 360 34.85 62.68 -50.58
N VAL A 361 33.79 62.76 -49.76
CA VAL A 361 33.02 64.01 -49.52
C VAL A 361 33.90 65.08 -48.85
N LYS A 362 34.76 64.70 -47.90
CA LYS A 362 35.72 65.63 -47.29
C LYS A 362 36.75 66.15 -48.29
N GLU A 363 37.22 65.31 -49.21
CA GLU A 363 38.11 65.76 -50.28
C GLU A 363 37.41 66.73 -51.24
N GLU A 364 36.14 66.48 -51.57
CA GLU A 364 35.34 67.37 -52.41
C GLU A 364 35.11 68.73 -51.74
N LEU A 365 34.81 68.75 -50.44
CA LEU A 365 34.69 70.00 -49.64
C LEU A 365 35.99 70.81 -49.55
N LYS A 366 37.16 70.18 -49.74
CA LYS A 366 38.46 70.87 -49.73
C LYS A 366 38.80 71.51 -51.09
N ARG A 367 38.19 71.06 -52.18
CA ARG A 367 38.35 71.64 -53.52
C ARG A 367 37.45 72.85 -53.69
#